data_AF-A0A653J2Y9-F1
#
_entry.id   AF-A0A653J2Y9-F1
#
_cell.length_a   1.000
_cell.length_b   1.000
_cell.length_c   1.000
_cell.angle_alpha   90.00
_cell.angle_beta   90.00
_cell.angle_gamma   90.00
#
_symmetry.space_group_name_H-M   'P 1'
#
loop_
_entity.id
_entity.type
_entity.pdbx_description
1 polymer ?
#
loop_
_entity_poly.entity_id
_entity_poly.type
_entity_poly.pdbx_seq_one_letter_code
_entity_poly.pdbx_strand_id
1 'polypeptide(L)'
;MPDITYAPETAVDPLLSEARERSLNEDLHQLAQDARTYAEAELQFQKSRAAFAASASKNIVIYAVAALVLVFFAVMALVVGLVIALAPIITAWGSTALVTLVLLGLAVFLLLRAKRQVTLLTTVWGGEKSS
;
A
#
# COMPACT_ATOMS: atom_id res chain seq x y z
N MET A 1 -30.54 -40.91 61.58
CA MET A 1 -30.07 -40.58 60.22
C MET A 1 -31.02 -39.52 59.69
N PRO A 2 -30.64 -38.23 59.65
CA PRO A 2 -31.52 -37.18 59.17
C PRO A 2 -31.63 -37.24 57.64
N ASP A 3 -32.88 -37.27 57.18
CA ASP A 3 -33.28 -37.28 55.78
C ASP A 3 -33.06 -35.87 55.19
N ILE A 4 -32.08 -35.76 54.31
CA ILE A 4 -31.80 -34.54 53.54
C ILE A 4 -32.73 -34.52 52.33
N THR A 5 -33.98 -34.12 52.58
CA THR A 5 -34.96 -33.85 51.54
C THR A 5 -34.41 -32.82 50.57
N TYR A 6 -34.22 -33.26 49.32
CA TYR A 6 -33.75 -32.47 48.19
C TYR A 6 -34.76 -31.32 47.92
N ALA A 7 -34.35 -30.07 48.15
CA ALA A 7 -35.11 -28.91 47.72
C ALA A 7 -35.13 -28.86 46.19
N PRO A 8 -36.26 -28.53 45.54
CA PRO A 8 -36.34 -28.56 44.09
C PRO A 8 -35.43 -27.51 43.48
N GLU A 9 -34.60 -27.96 42.55
CA GLU A 9 -33.80 -27.17 41.63
C GLU A 9 -34.65 -26.10 40.89
N THR A 10 -34.09 -24.89 40.79
CA THR A 10 -34.23 -23.97 39.64
C THR A 10 -35.61 -23.44 39.28
N ALA A 11 -36.21 -22.60 40.14
CA ALA A 11 -37.03 -21.50 39.62
C ALA A 11 -36.07 -20.35 39.27
N VAL A 12 -35.59 -20.30 38.01
CA VAL A 12 -34.93 -19.10 37.50
C VAL A 12 -35.98 -18.01 37.53
N ASP A 13 -35.84 -17.04 38.44
CA ASP A 13 -36.76 -15.91 38.53
C ASP A 13 -36.70 -15.14 37.19
N PRO A 14 -37.79 -15.09 36.41
CA PRO A 14 -37.80 -14.46 35.09
C PRO A 14 -37.43 -12.98 35.14
N LEU A 15 -37.61 -12.33 36.29
CA LEU A 15 -37.18 -10.94 36.49
C LEU A 15 -35.65 -10.80 36.57
N LEU A 16 -34.95 -11.82 37.07
CA LEU A 16 -33.48 -11.84 37.15
C LEU A 16 -32.84 -12.14 35.79
N SER A 17 -33.46 -12.95 34.93
CA SER A 17 -32.96 -13.21 33.57
C SER A 17 -33.08 -11.98 32.67
N GLU A 18 -34.22 -11.28 32.69
CA GLU A 18 -34.40 -10.06 31.90
C GLU A 18 -33.43 -8.94 32.34
N ALA A 19 -33.24 -8.78 33.66
CA ALA A 19 -32.28 -7.81 34.20
C ALA A 19 -30.84 -8.14 33.79
N ARG A 20 -30.47 -9.43 33.77
CA ARG A 20 -29.14 -9.89 33.36
C ARG A 20 -28.91 -9.75 31.86
N GLU A 21 -29.89 -10.10 31.03
CA GLU A 21 -29.81 -9.89 29.58
C GLU A 21 -29.67 -8.40 29.26
N ARG A 22 -30.42 -7.52 29.93
CA ARG A 22 -30.29 -6.08 29.76
C ARG A 22 -28.89 -5.58 30.13
N SER A 23 -28.34 -6.02 31.26
CA SER A 23 -26.97 -5.68 31.70
C SER A 23 -25.90 -6.14 30.71
N LEU A 24 -25.99 -7.37 30.19
CA LEU A 24 -25.01 -7.89 29.23
C LEU A 24 -25.09 -7.16 27.89
N ASN A 25 -26.30 -6.82 27.45
CA ASN A 25 -26.47 -5.99 26.25
C ASN A 25 -25.86 -4.60 26.44
N GLU A 26 -25.98 -4.02 27.64
CA GLU A 26 -25.39 -2.73 28.00
C GLU A 26 -23.85 -2.82 28.03
N ASP A 27 -23.29 -3.87 28.61
CA ASP A 27 -21.85 -4.14 28.64
C ASP A 27 -21.28 -4.37 27.23
N LEU A 28 -22.00 -5.10 26.36
CA LEU A 28 -21.61 -5.32 24.96
C LEU A 28 -21.65 -4.01 24.16
N HIS A 29 -22.66 -3.17 24.40
CA HIS A 29 -22.72 -1.84 23.81
C HIS A 29 -21.54 -0.97 24.23
N GLN A 30 -21.15 -1.03 25.50
CA GLN A 30 -20.02 -0.29 26.04
C GLN A 30 -18.69 -0.81 25.47
N LEU A 31 -18.50 -2.13 25.39
CA LEU A 31 -17.33 -2.75 24.74
C LEU A 31 -17.23 -2.40 23.25
N ALA A 32 -18.37 -2.35 22.55
CA ALA A 32 -18.43 -1.97 21.14
C ALA A 32 -18.05 -0.48 20.95
N GLN A 33 -18.49 0.39 21.85
CA GLN A 33 -18.12 1.81 21.84
C GLN A 33 -16.63 2.00 22.14
N ASP A 34 -16.08 1.26 23.10
CA ASP A 34 -14.67 1.32 23.47
C ASP A 34 -13.77 0.77 22.35
N ALA A 35 -14.13 -0.36 21.74
CA ALA A 35 -13.41 -0.95 20.61
C ALA A 35 -13.41 -0.01 19.38
N ARG A 36 -14.53 0.66 19.12
CA ARG A 36 -14.62 1.66 18.05
C ARG A 36 -13.73 2.86 18.33
N THR A 37 -13.73 3.36 19.56
CA THR A 37 -12.87 4.47 19.99
C THR A 37 -11.39 4.11 19.85
N TYR A 38 -11.01 2.88 20.21
CA TYR A 38 -9.65 2.37 20.07
C TYR A 38 -9.24 2.20 18.59
N ALA A 39 -10.15 1.69 17.75
CA ALA A 39 -9.92 1.56 16.30
C ALA A 39 -9.79 2.92 15.62
N GLU A 40 -10.62 3.90 16.00
CA GLU A 40 -10.56 5.27 15.49
C GLU A 40 -9.24 5.96 15.88
N ALA A 41 -8.71 5.69 17.07
CA ALA A 41 -7.40 6.18 17.51
C ALA A 41 -6.24 5.60 16.66
N GLU A 42 -6.25 4.29 16.40
CA GLU A 42 -5.21 3.64 15.59
C GLU A 42 -5.25 4.10 14.12
N LEU A 43 -6.45 4.28 13.56
CA LEU A 43 -6.65 4.84 12.22
C LEU A 43 -6.15 6.28 12.13
N GLN A 44 -6.41 7.11 13.14
CA GLN A 44 -5.89 8.48 13.23
C GLN A 44 -4.36 8.50 13.32
N PHE A 45 -3.75 7.53 14.01
CA PHE A 45 -2.30 7.40 14.14
C PHE A 45 -1.63 7.00 12.83
N GLN A 46 -2.18 6.02 12.12
CA GLN A 46 -1.73 5.59 10.78
C GLN A 46 -1.93 6.70 9.74
N LYS A 47 -3.07 7.39 9.80
CA LYS A 47 -3.37 8.55 8.95
C LYS A 47 -2.41 9.71 9.22
N SER A 48 -2.02 9.93 10.47
CA SER A 48 -1.03 10.93 10.85
C SER A 48 0.39 10.56 10.40
N ARG A 49 0.82 9.29 10.49
CA ARG A 49 2.10 8.84 9.90
C ARG A 49 2.11 8.98 8.37
N ALA A 50 1.02 8.62 7.70
CA ALA A 50 0.88 8.79 6.25
C ALA A 50 0.87 10.27 5.84
N ALA A 51 0.14 11.12 6.57
CA ALA A 51 0.10 12.56 6.35
C ALA A 51 1.42 13.26 6.69
N PHE A 52 2.15 12.77 7.70
CA PHE A 52 3.47 13.28 8.08
C PHE A 52 4.55 12.87 7.06
N ALA A 53 4.49 11.63 6.56
CA ALA A 53 5.33 11.21 5.43
C ALA A 53 5.01 12.03 4.16
N ALA A 54 3.73 12.36 3.95
CA ALA A 54 3.30 13.23 2.85
C ALA A 54 3.74 14.69 3.06
N SER A 55 3.75 15.23 4.27
CA SER A 55 4.15 16.63 4.53
C SER A 55 5.67 16.82 4.49
N ALA A 56 6.46 15.83 4.93
CA ALA A 56 7.91 15.81 4.75
C ALA A 56 8.34 15.73 3.27
N SER A 57 7.43 15.40 2.36
CA SER A 57 7.72 15.21 0.94
C SER A 57 7.93 16.52 0.16
N LYS A 58 7.51 17.69 0.64
CA LYS A 58 7.48 18.90 -0.19
C LYS A 58 8.86 19.25 -0.79
N ASN A 59 9.91 19.19 0.03
CA ASN A 59 11.28 19.43 -0.44
C ASN A 59 11.80 18.25 -1.26
N ILE A 60 11.46 17.02 -0.89
CA ILE A 60 11.84 15.80 -1.60
C ILE A 60 11.28 15.82 -3.03
N VAL A 61 10.03 16.27 -3.21
CA VAL A 61 9.39 16.42 -4.52
C VAL A 61 10.12 17.45 -5.36
N ILE A 62 10.50 18.61 -4.78
CA ILE A 62 11.27 19.63 -5.51
C ILE A 62 12.61 19.07 -5.99
N TYR A 63 13.38 18.41 -5.10
CA TYR A 63 14.65 17.79 -5.47
C TYR A 63 14.46 16.64 -6.47
N ALA A 64 13.41 15.84 -6.35
CA ALA A 64 13.10 14.76 -7.29
C ALA A 64 12.77 15.29 -8.69
N VAL A 65 11.95 16.35 -8.77
CA VAL A 65 11.64 17.01 -10.04
C VAL A 65 12.90 17.64 -10.63
N ALA A 66 13.69 18.35 -9.83
CA ALA A 66 14.96 18.93 -10.29
C ALA A 66 15.92 17.85 -10.81
N ALA A 67 16.07 16.74 -10.09
CA ALA A 67 16.89 15.61 -10.52
C ALA A 67 16.37 14.97 -11.81
N LEU A 68 15.05 14.78 -11.94
CA LEU A 68 14.42 14.25 -13.16
C LEU A 68 14.71 15.14 -14.37
N VAL A 69 14.57 16.46 -14.21
CA VAL A 69 14.88 17.45 -15.26
C VAL A 69 16.36 17.37 -15.65
N LEU A 70 17.27 17.31 -14.68
CA LEU A 70 18.71 17.18 -14.95
C LEU A 70 19.06 15.87 -15.66
N VAL A 71 18.48 14.74 -15.23
CA VAL A 71 18.66 13.45 -15.88
C VAL A 71 18.14 13.49 -17.32
N PHE A 72 17.00 14.14 -17.56
CA PHE A 72 16.46 14.31 -18.91
C PHE A 72 17.44 15.07 -19.82
N PHE A 73 17.98 16.20 -19.34
CA PHE A 73 18.99 16.95 -20.09
C PHE A 73 20.27 16.15 -20.31
N ALA A 74 20.73 15.42 -19.29
CA ALA A 74 21.92 14.57 -19.40
C ALA A 74 21.73 13.46 -20.45
N VAL A 75 20.57 12.83 -20.49
CA VAL A 75 20.23 11.82 -21.51
C VAL A 75 20.21 12.45 -22.90
N MET A 76 19.59 13.62 -23.08
CA MET A 76 19.59 14.30 -24.37
C MET A 76 20.99 14.71 -24.82
N ALA A 77 21.81 15.25 -23.91
CA ALA A 77 23.21 15.59 -24.18
C ALA A 77 24.03 14.35 -24.56
N LEU A 78 23.81 13.22 -23.89
CA LEU A 78 24.44 11.94 -24.21
C LEU A 78 24.04 11.48 -25.61
N VAL A 79 22.75 11.53 -25.96
CA VAL A 79 22.24 11.16 -27.30
C VAL A 79 22.90 12.02 -28.37
N VAL A 80 22.88 13.35 -28.21
CA VAL A 80 23.49 14.28 -29.16
C VAL A 80 25.00 14.05 -29.27
N GLY A 81 25.69 13.90 -28.14
CA GLY A 81 27.13 13.65 -28.10
C GLY A 81 27.50 12.33 -28.78
N LEU A 82 26.73 11.26 -28.56
CA LEU A 82 26.95 9.96 -29.18
C LEU A 82 26.74 10.02 -30.70
N VAL A 83 25.72 10.75 -31.15
CA VAL A 83 25.48 10.97 -32.59
C VAL A 83 26.65 11.69 -33.24
N ILE A 84 27.14 12.76 -32.62
CA ILE A 84 28.30 13.52 -33.13
C ILE A 84 29.58 12.67 -33.10
N ALA A 85 29.78 11.87 -32.05
CA ALA A 85 30.96 11.02 -31.89
C ALA A 85 31.03 9.87 -32.90
N LEU A 86 29.88 9.29 -33.29
CA LEU A 86 29.82 8.18 -34.26
C LEU A 86 29.70 8.65 -35.71
N ALA A 87 29.23 9.87 -35.96
CA ALA A 87 29.08 10.41 -37.30
C ALA A 87 30.35 10.28 -38.19
N PRO A 88 31.58 10.49 -37.69
CA PRO A 88 32.80 10.30 -38.49
C PRO A 88 33.08 8.84 -38.90
N ILE A 89 32.53 7.86 -38.18
CA ILE A 89 32.80 6.43 -38.41
C ILE A 89 31.77 5.83 -39.36
N ILE A 90 30.48 6.12 -39.15
CA ILE A 90 29.36 5.46 -39.85
C ILE A 90 28.38 6.43 -40.52
N THR A 91 28.74 7.71 -40.65
CA THR A 91 27.91 8.84 -41.13
C THR A 91 26.83 9.27 -40.14
N ALA A 92 26.34 10.51 -40.30
CA ALA A 92 25.30 11.08 -39.44
C ALA A 92 24.01 10.25 -39.43
N TRP A 93 23.56 9.77 -40.60
CA TRP A 93 22.36 8.94 -40.71
C TRP A 93 22.53 7.55 -40.09
N GLY A 94 23.70 6.93 -40.29
CA GLY A 94 24.01 5.65 -39.64
C GLY A 94 24.06 5.78 -38.12
N SER A 95 24.60 6.90 -37.62
CA SER A 95 24.68 7.16 -36.20
C SER A 95 23.31 7.38 -35.56
N THR A 96 22.42 8.18 -36.15
CA THR A 96 21.09 8.39 -35.58
C THR A 96 20.29 7.09 -35.55
N ALA A 97 20.31 6.32 -36.65
CA ALA A 97 19.63 5.02 -36.72
C ALA A 97 20.12 4.04 -35.66
N LEU A 98 21.44 3.91 -35.49
CA LEU A 98 22.03 3.00 -34.50
C LEU A 98 21.66 3.40 -33.07
N VAL A 99 21.83 4.68 -32.71
CA VAL A 99 21.55 5.18 -31.36
C VAL A 99 20.06 5.00 -31.03
N THR A 100 19.16 5.30 -31.97
CA THR A 100 17.72 5.09 -31.78
C THR A 100 17.38 3.62 -31.59
N LEU A 101 17.95 2.70 -32.38
CA LEU A 101 17.72 1.27 -32.22
C LEU A 101 18.18 0.74 -30.86
N VAL A 102 19.35 1.16 -30.39
CA VAL A 102 19.88 0.77 -29.08
C VAL A 102 18.98 1.27 -27.95
N LEU A 103 18.55 2.53 -28.00
CA LEU A 103 17.65 3.11 -27.00
C LEU A 103 16.27 2.46 -26.99
N LEU A 104 15.71 2.14 -28.16
CA LEU A 104 14.45 1.41 -28.26
C LEU A 104 14.58 -0.01 -27.68
N GLY A 105 15.68 -0.72 -28.00
CA GLY A 105 15.97 -2.03 -27.43
C GLY A 105 16.05 -1.98 -25.90
N LEU A 106 16.75 -0.98 -25.36
CA LEU A 106 16.85 -0.75 -23.92
C LEU A 106 15.47 -0.44 -23.30
N ALA A 107 14.68 0.44 -23.92
CA ALA A 107 13.34 0.79 -23.46
C ALA A 107 12.40 -0.43 -23.40
N VAL A 108 12.41 -1.27 -24.45
CA VAL A 108 11.64 -2.52 -24.47
C VAL A 108 12.12 -3.47 -23.37
N PHE A 109 13.43 -3.64 -23.19
CA PHE A 109 13.98 -4.48 -22.13
C PHE A 109 13.55 -4.02 -20.72
N LEU A 110 13.61 -2.72 -20.44
CA LEU A 110 13.15 -2.13 -19.18
C LEU A 110 11.64 -2.34 -18.98
N LEU A 111 10.83 -2.15 -20.03
CA LEU A 111 9.39 -2.36 -19.96
C LEU A 111 9.03 -3.82 -19.63
N LEU A 112 9.73 -4.78 -20.23
CA LEU A 112 9.55 -6.21 -19.94
C LEU A 112 9.93 -6.55 -18.49
N ARG A 113 11.02 -5.96 -17.97
CA ARG A 113 11.43 -6.11 -16.56
C ARG A 113 10.40 -5.50 -15.61
N ALA A 114 9.90 -4.30 -15.90
CA ALA A 114 8.88 -3.63 -15.09
C ALA A 114 7.58 -4.44 -15.04
N LYS A 115 7.11 -4.95 -16.19
CA LYS A 115 5.93 -5.81 -16.29
C LYS A 115 6.03 -7.07 -15.41
N ARG A 116 7.20 -7.70 -15.35
CA ARG A 116 7.43 -8.87 -14.48
C ARG A 116 7.22 -8.53 -13.01
N GLN A 117 7.72 -7.38 -12.55
CA GLN A 117 7.60 -6.98 -11.15
C GLN A 117 6.16 -6.60 -10.78
N VAL A 118 5.44 -5.92 -11.67
CA VAL A 118 4.04 -5.54 -11.44
C VAL A 118 3.14 -6.77 -11.40
N THR A 119 3.38 -7.75 -12.26
CA THR A 119 2.56 -8.99 -12.32
C THR A 119 2.65 -9.76 -10.99
N LEU A 120 3.83 -9.85 -10.37
CA LEU A 120 4.03 -10.53 -9.09
C LEU A 120 3.24 -9.87 -7.95
N LEU A 121 3.19 -8.53 -7.92
CA LEU A 121 2.43 -7.79 -6.92
C LEU A 121 0.93 -7.95 -7.11
N THR A 122 0.47 -7.98 -8.36
CA THR A 122 -0.96 -8.18 -8.67
C THR A 122 -1.44 -9.60 -8.37
N THR A 123 -0.57 -10.62 -8.51
CA THR A 123 -0.94 -12.01 -8.20
C THR A 123 -1.03 -12.26 -6.70
N VAL A 124 -0.17 -11.64 -5.90
CA VAL A 124 -0.21 -11.77 -4.42
C VAL A 124 -1.44 -11.07 -3.84
N TRP A 125 -1.83 -9.91 -4.38
CA TRP A 125 -3.01 -9.16 -3.92
C TRP A 125 -4.34 -9.71 -4.47
N GLY A 126 -4.32 -10.36 -5.65
CA GLY A 126 -5.53 -10.89 -6.30
C GLY A 126 -6.01 -12.25 -5.78
N GLY A 127 -5.12 -13.04 -5.14
CA GLY A 127 -5.42 -14.41 -4.69
C GLY A 127 -6.30 -14.53 -3.43
N GLU A 128 -6.45 -13.45 -2.64
CA GLU A 128 -7.16 -13.50 -1.36
C GLU A 128 -8.69 -13.29 -1.48
N LYS A 129 -9.20 -12.95 -2.68
CA LYS A 129 -10.63 -12.64 -2.91
C LYS A 129 -11.47 -13.78 -3.49
N SER A 130 -10.95 -15.00 -3.61
CA SER A 130 -11.69 -16.12 -4.24
C SER A 130 -11.69 -17.44 -3.47
N SER A 131 -11.65 -17.42 -2.14
CA SER A 131 -11.90 -18.64 -1.36
C SER A 131 -12.82 -18.40 -0.18
#